data_AF-A0A5U9KXU1-F1
#
_entry.id   AF-A0A5U9KXU1-F1
#
_cell.length_a   1.000
_cell.length_b   1.000
_cell.length_c   1.000
_cell.angle_alpha   90.00
_cell.angle_beta   90.00
_cell.angle_gamma   90.00
#
_symmetry.space_group_name_H-M   'P 1'
#
loop_
_entity.id
_entity.type
_entity.pdbx_description
1 polymer ?
#
loop_
_entity_poly.entity_id
_entity_poly.type
_entity_poly.pdbx_seq_one_letter_code
_entity_poly.pdbx_strand_id
1 'polypeptide(L)'
;MTAFRLKKITPNTNGVYLVRELNHAGNTWTLLDKTSGQPATATTPDSHLALFSDLPDMIDKLQHGQTYALRFSFDGKGDYLRTDGLNSADKVCWNTTTGAAGPCLTSPAQDSLVLKQRQNIHEFANLQVGDVVSRGNRLLADGKTAEEYYTSPQISYAAFGNTGQIVPYFRNPADGATDLCTADNACGQPGPNVDEVTDTHNGAIAVPVQTCPRNVVDGDGRHVDMFPRLSASVSSVVSGMRKRDDGTILPGNPGHYFDNQSRNLVALSQSDVSINRLGGSVLQIRQAADGATWRIAAMVGTEDTGVAGHPWQYYNPPWLSVMITTWCSSVEQPQP
;
A
#
# COMPACT_ATOMS: atom_id res chain seq x y z
N MET A 1 -0.94 47.65 -8.50
CA MET A 1 -0.24 46.57 -9.23
C MET A 1 -0.48 45.17 -8.67
N THR A 2 -0.58 44.97 -7.35
CA THR A 2 -0.80 43.64 -6.74
C THR A 2 -2.06 42.92 -7.24
N ALA A 3 -3.19 43.63 -7.35
CA ALA A 3 -4.44 43.07 -7.86
C ALA A 3 -4.33 42.56 -9.32
N PHE A 4 -3.60 43.28 -10.17
CA PHE A 4 -3.33 42.91 -11.57
C PHE A 4 -2.50 41.61 -11.66
N ARG A 5 -1.46 41.49 -10.82
CA ARG A 5 -0.64 40.27 -10.73
C ARG A 5 -1.45 39.06 -10.27
N LEU A 6 -2.34 39.22 -9.29
CA LEU A 6 -3.22 38.14 -8.81
C LEU A 6 -4.15 37.62 -9.91
N LYS A 7 -4.56 38.48 -10.86
CA LYS A 7 -5.39 38.11 -12.00
C LYS A 7 -4.59 37.74 -13.25
N LYS A 8 -3.25 37.70 -13.17
CA LYS A 8 -2.34 37.43 -14.29
C LYS A 8 -2.53 38.36 -15.50
N ILE A 9 -3.05 39.56 -15.28
CA ILE A 9 -3.24 40.58 -16.32
C ILE A 9 -2.35 41.75 -15.93
N THR A 10 -1.28 42.00 -16.68
CA THR A 10 -0.37 43.11 -16.39
C THR A 10 -0.57 44.22 -17.41
N PRO A 11 -0.88 45.46 -17.01
CA PRO A 11 -0.87 46.57 -17.95
C PRO A 11 0.53 46.73 -18.53
N ASN A 12 0.63 47.14 -19.78
CA ASN A 12 1.91 47.46 -20.39
C ASN A 12 2.58 48.54 -19.50
N THR A 13 3.77 48.27 -18.98
CA THR A 13 4.45 49.17 -18.05
C THR A 13 4.77 50.53 -18.68
N ASN A 14 4.88 50.57 -20.01
CA ASN A 14 5.03 51.80 -20.80
C ASN A 14 3.67 52.37 -21.25
N GLY A 15 2.58 51.89 -20.64
CA GLY A 15 1.20 52.15 -21.04
C GLY A 15 0.31 52.67 -19.91
N VAL A 16 0.88 53.10 -18.78
CA VAL A 16 0.12 53.72 -17.68
C VAL A 16 0.31 55.24 -17.73
N TYR A 17 -0.71 55.93 -18.24
CA TYR A 17 -0.65 57.38 -18.48
C TYR A 17 -1.44 58.18 -17.45
N LEU A 18 -0.93 59.36 -17.14
CA LEU A 18 -1.70 60.39 -16.43
C LEU A 18 -2.65 61.07 -17.41
N VAL A 19 -3.92 61.15 -17.03
CA VAL A 19 -4.97 61.80 -17.82
C VAL A 19 -5.68 62.86 -16.99
N ARG A 20 -6.21 63.87 -17.66
CA ARG A 20 -7.03 64.94 -17.07
C ARG A 20 -8.38 65.01 -17.73
N GLU A 21 -9.39 65.31 -16.92
CA GLU A 21 -10.73 65.62 -17.39
C GLU A 21 -10.79 67.03 -18.00
N LEU A 22 -11.32 67.15 -19.22
CA LEU A 22 -11.52 68.44 -19.90
C LEU A 22 -12.94 68.99 -19.69
N ASN A 23 -13.94 68.12 -19.72
CA ASN A 23 -15.34 68.48 -19.52
C ASN A 23 -16.10 67.35 -18.82
N HIS A 24 -16.58 67.64 -17.61
CA HIS A 24 -17.31 66.69 -16.78
C HIS A 24 -18.61 66.19 -17.41
N ALA A 25 -19.31 67.03 -18.19
CA ALA A 25 -20.56 66.64 -18.85
C ALA A 25 -20.34 65.71 -20.06
N GLY A 26 -19.12 65.65 -20.61
CA GLY A 26 -18.79 64.88 -21.80
C GLY A 26 -17.93 63.65 -21.55
N ASN A 27 -17.52 63.38 -20.31
CA ASN A 27 -16.52 62.33 -19.97
C ASN A 27 -15.26 62.40 -20.85
N THR A 28 -14.82 63.61 -21.22
CA THR A 28 -13.67 63.78 -22.11
C THR A 28 -12.38 63.81 -21.31
N TRP A 29 -11.60 62.73 -21.46
CA TRP A 29 -10.28 62.58 -20.86
C TRP A 29 -9.19 62.81 -21.90
N THR A 30 -8.16 63.56 -21.53
CA THR A 30 -7.00 63.81 -22.39
C THR A 30 -5.71 63.41 -21.70
N LEU A 31 -4.70 63.03 -22.49
CA LEU A 31 -3.35 62.79 -22.00
C LEU A 31 -2.71 64.11 -21.60
N LEU A 32 -1.69 64.05 -20.74
CA LEU A 32 -0.94 65.23 -20.31
C LEU A 32 0.44 65.26 -20.97
N ASP A 33 0.94 66.46 -21.21
CA ASP A 33 2.35 66.71 -21.54
C ASP A 33 3.14 66.84 -20.23
N LYS A 34 4.15 65.98 -20.04
CA LYS A 34 4.97 65.92 -18.83
C LYS A 34 5.86 67.15 -18.61
N THR A 35 6.15 67.89 -19.68
CA THR A 35 6.99 69.09 -19.61
C THR A 35 6.23 70.26 -19.01
N SER A 36 4.92 70.36 -19.28
CA SER A 36 4.09 71.53 -18.95
C SER A 36 2.93 71.25 -17.99
N GLY A 37 2.56 69.98 -17.78
CA GLY A 37 1.37 69.60 -17.01
C GLY A 37 0.04 69.94 -17.68
N GLN A 38 0.07 70.40 -18.94
CA GLN A 38 -1.11 70.76 -19.72
C GLN A 38 -1.63 69.58 -20.55
N PRO A 39 -2.89 69.63 -21.04
CA PRO A 39 -3.40 68.69 -22.04
C PRO A 39 -2.46 68.53 -23.23
N ALA A 40 -2.07 67.29 -23.53
CA ALA A 40 -1.33 66.95 -24.73
C ALA A 40 -2.20 67.20 -25.98
N THR A 41 -1.56 67.61 -27.07
CA THR A 41 -2.21 67.81 -28.37
C THR A 41 -1.77 66.73 -29.35
N ALA A 42 -2.38 66.68 -30.53
CA ALA A 42 -1.98 65.73 -31.58
C ALA A 42 -0.52 65.93 -32.07
N THR A 43 0.11 67.06 -31.75
CA THR A 43 1.51 67.35 -32.09
C THR A 43 2.46 67.08 -30.93
N THR A 44 1.97 66.72 -29.74
CA THR A 44 2.81 66.35 -28.60
C THR A 44 3.54 65.03 -28.91
N PRO A 45 4.88 64.99 -28.87
CA PRO A 45 5.62 63.74 -29.08
C PRO A 45 5.26 62.69 -28.02
N ASP A 46 5.22 61.41 -28.40
CA ASP A 46 4.92 60.31 -27.46
C ASP A 46 5.87 60.29 -26.25
N SER A 47 7.15 60.66 -26.46
CA SER A 47 8.15 60.75 -25.40
C SER A 47 7.85 61.85 -24.37
N HIS A 48 6.96 62.80 -24.68
CA HIS A 48 6.53 63.89 -23.80
C HIS A 48 5.20 63.59 -23.12
N LEU A 49 4.54 62.48 -23.43
CA LEU A 49 3.32 62.09 -22.73
C LEU A 49 3.64 61.71 -21.29
N ALA A 50 2.83 62.19 -20.36
CA ALA A 50 2.99 61.95 -18.93
C ALA A 50 2.63 60.51 -18.55
N LEU A 51 3.63 59.78 -18.07
CA LEU A 51 3.43 58.46 -17.49
C LEU A 51 3.17 58.59 -15.98
N PHE A 52 2.56 57.56 -15.39
CA PHE A 52 2.41 57.50 -13.93
C PHE A 52 3.75 57.62 -13.19
N SER A 53 4.84 57.12 -13.77
CA SER A 53 6.19 57.23 -13.19
C SER A 53 6.69 58.68 -13.10
N ASP A 54 6.15 59.58 -13.93
CA ASP A 54 6.56 60.98 -13.99
C ASP A 54 5.83 61.83 -12.92
N LEU A 55 4.84 61.25 -12.23
CA LEU A 55 4.02 61.96 -11.25
C LEU A 55 4.83 62.72 -10.18
N PRO A 56 5.91 62.16 -9.60
CA PRO A 56 6.72 62.87 -8.60
C PRO A 56 7.33 64.17 -9.16
N ASP A 57 7.78 64.15 -10.42
CA ASP A 57 8.45 65.29 -11.07
C ASP A 57 7.45 66.28 -11.71
N MET A 58 6.17 65.92 -11.72
CA MET A 58 5.09 66.72 -12.29
C MET A 58 4.26 67.45 -11.22
N ILE A 59 4.45 67.17 -9.94
CA ILE A 59 3.55 67.68 -8.89
C ILE A 59 3.39 69.21 -8.91
N ASP A 60 4.48 69.93 -9.18
CA ASP A 60 4.50 71.40 -9.26
C ASP A 60 3.92 71.96 -10.58
N LYS A 61 3.69 71.09 -11.56
CA LYS A 61 3.18 71.43 -12.90
C LYS A 61 1.69 71.12 -13.05
N LEU A 62 1.13 70.30 -12.15
CA LEU A 62 -0.28 69.96 -12.15
C LEU A 62 -1.11 71.13 -11.60
N GLN A 63 -2.24 71.41 -12.25
CA GLN A 63 -3.12 72.51 -11.86
C GLN A 63 -4.04 72.09 -10.72
N HIS A 64 -4.05 72.88 -9.65
CA HIS A 64 -5.00 72.70 -8.55
C HIS A 64 -6.45 72.85 -9.03
N GLY A 65 -7.35 72.08 -8.41
CA GLY A 65 -8.78 72.11 -8.72
C GLY A 65 -9.18 71.35 -9.98
N GLN A 66 -8.27 70.61 -10.60
CA GLN A 66 -8.55 69.76 -11.77
C GLN A 66 -8.71 68.28 -11.37
N THR A 67 -9.54 67.56 -12.12
CA THR A 67 -9.72 66.11 -11.96
C THR A 67 -8.70 65.35 -12.79
N TYR A 68 -7.94 64.46 -12.13
CA TYR A 68 -6.93 63.61 -12.76
C TYR A 68 -7.26 62.13 -12.55
N ALA A 69 -6.84 61.29 -13.48
CA ALA A 69 -6.98 59.84 -13.40
C ALA A 69 -5.79 59.11 -14.04
N LEU A 70 -5.79 57.78 -13.94
CA LEU A 70 -4.81 56.90 -14.55
C LEU A 70 -5.46 56.07 -15.65
N ARG A 71 -4.86 56.08 -16.85
CA ARG A 71 -5.24 55.20 -17.95
C ARG A 71 -4.31 54.00 -17.98
N PHE A 72 -4.85 52.80 -17.80
CA PHE A 72 -4.12 51.53 -17.97
C PHE A 72 -4.33 50.99 -19.38
N SER A 73 -3.24 50.74 -20.12
CA SER A 73 -3.28 50.07 -21.42
C SER A 73 -2.82 48.61 -21.31
N PHE A 74 -3.54 47.70 -21.96
CA PHE A 74 -3.26 46.26 -21.97
C PHE A 74 -3.01 45.80 -23.42
N ASP A 75 -2.00 44.96 -23.64
CA ASP A 75 -1.54 44.54 -24.99
C ASP A 75 -1.78 43.05 -25.30
N GLY A 76 -2.56 42.34 -24.48
CA GLY A 76 -2.89 40.91 -24.67
C GLY A 76 -1.70 39.96 -24.48
N LYS A 77 -0.54 40.44 -24.02
CA LYS A 77 0.59 39.57 -23.70
C LYS A 77 0.22 38.64 -22.55
N GLY A 78 0.06 37.35 -22.87
CA GLY A 78 -0.40 36.34 -21.91
C GLY A 78 -1.44 35.38 -22.49
N ASP A 79 -2.11 35.77 -23.58
CA ASP A 79 -3.31 35.07 -24.08
C ASP A 79 -3.03 33.70 -24.71
N TYR A 80 -1.81 33.47 -25.19
CA TYR A 80 -1.40 32.22 -25.80
C TYR A 80 -0.39 31.47 -24.94
N LEU A 81 -0.47 30.14 -24.98
CA LEU A 81 0.58 29.30 -24.40
C LEU A 81 1.88 29.52 -25.16
N ARG A 82 2.97 29.68 -24.41
CA ARG A 82 4.31 29.91 -24.94
C ARG A 82 5.12 28.63 -24.89
N THR A 83 6.06 28.49 -25.81
CA THR A 83 7.01 27.38 -25.87
C THR A 83 7.96 27.34 -24.67
N ASP A 84 8.18 28.46 -24.00
CA ASP A 84 9.00 28.59 -22.80
C ASP A 84 8.24 28.30 -21.49
N GLY A 85 6.94 27.99 -21.55
CA GLY A 85 6.13 27.65 -20.38
C GLY A 85 5.83 28.81 -19.43
N LEU A 86 6.13 30.07 -19.80
CA LEU A 86 5.89 31.23 -18.94
C LEU A 86 4.40 31.58 -18.76
N ASN A 87 3.56 31.17 -19.71
CA ASN A 87 2.12 31.37 -19.64
C ASN A 87 1.44 30.08 -19.16
N SER A 88 0.71 30.17 -18.05
CA SER A 88 -0.06 29.05 -17.51
C SER A 88 -1.31 28.77 -18.33
N ALA A 89 -1.69 27.49 -18.46
CA ALA A 89 -2.97 27.09 -18.99
C ALA A 89 -4.00 26.88 -17.86
N ASP A 90 -5.23 27.37 -18.02
CA ASP A 90 -6.34 26.99 -17.12
C ASP A 90 -6.80 25.54 -17.38
N LYS A 91 -6.74 25.13 -18.65
CA LYS A 91 -6.95 23.76 -19.11
C LYS A 91 -6.20 23.51 -20.42
N VAL A 92 -5.83 22.26 -20.66
CA VAL A 92 -5.27 21.80 -21.94
C VAL A 92 -6.09 20.60 -22.40
N CYS A 93 -6.54 20.60 -23.66
CA CYS A 93 -7.36 19.52 -24.23
C CYS A 93 -6.71 19.00 -25.51
N TRP A 94 -6.84 17.69 -25.76
CA TRP A 94 -6.39 17.06 -26.99
C TRP A 94 -7.54 16.97 -28.00
N ASN A 95 -7.26 17.18 -29.29
CA ASN A 95 -8.24 16.96 -30.34
C ASN A 95 -8.36 15.45 -30.67
N THR A 96 -9.57 14.98 -30.93
CA THR A 96 -9.81 13.66 -31.52
C THR A 96 -9.47 13.66 -33.02
N THR A 97 -9.45 12.48 -33.64
CA THR A 97 -9.31 12.33 -35.11
C THR A 97 -10.38 13.07 -35.91
N THR A 98 -11.53 13.35 -35.30
CA THR A 98 -12.65 14.09 -35.91
C THR A 98 -12.63 15.59 -35.60
N GLY A 99 -11.60 16.09 -34.91
CA GLY A 99 -11.51 17.50 -34.51
C GLY A 99 -12.40 17.89 -33.34
N ALA A 100 -13.03 16.93 -32.65
CA ALA A 100 -13.75 17.18 -31.41
C ALA A 100 -12.77 17.32 -30.23
N ALA A 101 -13.17 18.02 -29.17
CA ALA A 101 -12.40 18.07 -27.94
C ALA A 101 -12.43 16.70 -27.23
N GLY A 102 -11.26 16.06 -27.14
CA GLY A 102 -10.99 14.85 -26.38
C GLY A 102 -10.63 15.16 -24.92
N PRO A 103 -9.75 14.36 -24.28
CA PRO A 103 -9.50 14.49 -22.85
C PRO A 103 -8.88 15.84 -22.51
N CYS A 104 -9.27 16.40 -21.36
CA CYS A 104 -8.70 17.64 -20.86
C CYS A 104 -7.97 17.42 -19.53
N LEU A 105 -6.85 18.11 -19.35
CA LEU A 105 -6.15 18.29 -18.08
C LEU A 105 -6.55 19.62 -17.45
N THR A 106 -6.79 19.58 -16.14
CA THR A 106 -7.01 20.77 -15.30
C THR A 106 -6.38 20.57 -13.93
N SER A 107 -6.10 21.65 -13.22
CA SER A 107 -5.49 21.62 -11.89
C SER A 107 -6.45 22.22 -10.86
N PRO A 108 -7.12 21.39 -10.02
CA PRO A 108 -7.98 21.89 -8.96
C PRO A 108 -7.22 22.39 -7.73
N ALA A 109 -5.96 21.98 -7.55
CA ALA A 109 -5.07 22.38 -6.47
C ALA A 109 -3.60 22.34 -6.93
N GLN A 110 -2.70 23.05 -6.22
CA GLN A 110 -1.30 23.27 -6.60
C GLN A 110 -0.53 22.00 -7.00
N ASP A 111 -0.81 20.86 -6.36
CA ASP A 111 -0.08 19.60 -6.57
C ASP A 111 -0.91 18.54 -7.30
N SER A 112 -1.91 18.96 -8.09
CA SER A 112 -2.82 18.01 -8.74
C SER A 112 -3.08 18.36 -10.21
N LEU A 113 -3.03 17.33 -11.05
CA LEU A 113 -3.52 17.35 -12.43
C LEU A 113 -4.60 16.27 -12.56
N VAL A 114 -5.77 16.68 -13.01
CA VAL A 114 -6.92 15.79 -13.20
C VAL A 114 -7.15 15.60 -14.69
N LEU A 115 -7.00 14.37 -15.17
CA LEU A 115 -7.41 13.96 -16.50
C LEU A 115 -8.90 13.61 -16.48
N LYS A 116 -9.72 14.40 -17.17
CA LYS A 116 -11.15 14.12 -17.31
C LYS A 116 -11.43 13.58 -18.71
N GLN A 117 -11.47 12.25 -18.86
CA GLN A 117 -12.35 11.55 -19.81
C GLN A 117 -12.34 10.03 -19.55
N ARG A 118 -13.51 9.41 -19.43
CA ARG A 118 -13.69 7.97 -19.62
C ARG A 118 -15.03 7.74 -20.31
N GLN A 119 -15.02 7.13 -21.50
CA GLN A 119 -16.24 6.84 -22.26
C GLN A 119 -16.81 5.43 -21.99
N ASN A 120 -16.14 4.60 -21.20
CA ASN A 120 -16.63 3.26 -20.86
C ASN A 120 -16.37 2.96 -19.37
N ILE A 121 -17.38 3.22 -18.53
CA ILE A 121 -17.29 3.08 -17.06
C ILE A 121 -17.48 1.62 -16.58
N HIS A 122 -17.85 0.70 -17.48
CA HIS A 122 -18.23 -0.67 -17.14
C HIS A 122 -17.13 -1.72 -17.39
N GLU A 123 -15.97 -1.33 -17.91
CA GLU A 123 -14.85 -2.25 -18.15
C GLU A 123 -13.86 -2.17 -16.99
N PHE A 124 -13.52 -3.30 -16.38
CA PHE A 124 -12.44 -3.36 -15.39
C PHE A 124 -11.11 -3.15 -16.13
N ALA A 125 -10.36 -2.13 -15.72
CA ALA A 125 -8.99 -1.94 -16.19
C ALA A 125 -8.04 -2.72 -15.28
N ASN A 126 -7.10 -3.46 -15.87
CA ASN A 126 -6.02 -4.09 -15.12
C ASN A 126 -4.93 -3.07 -14.85
N LEU A 127 -4.69 -2.77 -13.58
CA LEU A 127 -3.57 -1.94 -13.14
C LEU A 127 -2.37 -2.84 -12.85
N GLN A 128 -1.31 -2.74 -13.66
CA GLN A 128 -0.03 -3.37 -13.36
C GLN A 128 0.82 -2.41 -12.53
N VAL A 129 0.93 -2.69 -11.24
CA VAL A 129 1.75 -1.95 -10.27
C VAL A 129 2.64 -2.92 -9.51
N GLY A 130 3.78 -2.43 -9.02
CA GLY A 130 4.72 -3.25 -8.25
C GLY A 130 4.12 -3.69 -6.91
N ASP A 131 3.63 -2.72 -6.12
CA ASP A 131 3.03 -2.97 -4.81
C ASP A 131 1.72 -2.17 -4.65
N VAL A 132 0.74 -2.81 -4.00
CA VAL A 132 -0.49 -2.15 -3.55
C VAL A 132 -0.53 -2.21 -2.03
N VAL A 133 -0.58 -1.04 -1.41
CA VAL A 133 -0.77 -0.91 0.05
C VAL A 133 -2.17 -0.36 0.30
N SER A 134 -2.93 -1.10 1.08
CA SER A 134 -4.26 -0.70 1.53
C SER A 134 -4.16 -0.13 2.94
N ARG A 135 -4.96 0.90 3.22
CA ARG A 135 -5.16 1.44 4.57
C ARG A 135 -6.49 0.92 5.11
N GLY A 136 -6.45 0.34 6.30
CA GLY A 136 -7.61 -0.13 7.03
C GLY A 136 -7.57 0.32 8.48
N ASN A 137 -8.58 -0.08 9.23
CA ASN A 137 -8.76 0.23 10.63
C ASN A 137 -8.93 -1.08 11.41
N ARG A 138 -8.19 -1.24 12.50
CA ARG A 138 -8.29 -2.39 13.42
C ARG A 138 -8.74 -1.94 14.80
N LEU A 139 -9.44 -2.81 15.51
CA LEU A 139 -9.77 -2.62 16.91
C LEU A 139 -8.64 -3.16 17.78
N LEU A 140 -8.17 -2.32 18.70
CA LEU A 140 -7.24 -2.69 19.76
C LEU A 140 -7.98 -3.37 20.92
N ALA A 141 -7.23 -4.03 21.80
CA ALA A 141 -7.77 -4.70 22.97
C ALA A 141 -8.51 -3.75 23.94
N ASP A 142 -8.19 -2.46 23.94
CA ASP A 142 -8.86 -1.41 24.72
C ASP A 142 -10.14 -0.87 24.04
N GLY A 143 -10.53 -1.45 22.89
CA GLY A 143 -11.70 -1.04 22.12
C GLY A 143 -11.48 0.19 21.24
N LYS A 144 -10.27 0.77 21.20
CA LYS A 144 -9.95 1.89 20.30
C LYS A 144 -9.63 1.39 18.91
N THR A 145 -9.93 2.22 17.92
CA THR A 145 -9.53 1.99 16.54
C THR A 145 -8.11 2.50 16.30
N ALA A 146 -7.28 1.69 15.65
CA ALA A 146 -5.97 2.07 15.16
C ALA A 146 -5.89 1.83 13.65
N GLU A 147 -5.10 2.64 12.97
CA GLU A 147 -4.85 2.44 11.55
C GLU A 147 -3.91 1.26 11.33
N GLU A 148 -4.12 0.56 10.23
CA GLU A 148 -3.25 -0.51 9.76
C GLU A 148 -3.05 -0.37 8.26
N TYR A 149 -1.79 -0.52 7.83
CA TYR A 149 -1.41 -0.56 6.43
C TYR A 149 -1.03 -2.00 6.10
N TYR A 150 -1.55 -2.53 5.00
CA TYR A 150 -1.28 -3.92 4.62
C TYR A 150 -1.25 -4.12 3.11
N THR A 151 -0.46 -5.10 2.65
CA THR A 151 -0.42 -5.52 1.25
C THR A 151 -1.44 -6.60 0.95
N SER A 152 -1.70 -6.85 -0.33
CA SER A 152 -2.48 -8.01 -0.75
C SER A 152 -1.79 -9.30 -0.29
N PRO A 153 -2.53 -10.27 0.28
CA PRO A 153 -1.95 -11.52 0.72
C PRO A 153 -1.61 -12.45 -0.46
N GLN A 154 -0.56 -13.25 -0.29
CA GLN A 154 -0.27 -14.41 -1.13
C GLN A 154 -0.63 -15.69 -0.37
N ILE A 155 -1.31 -16.61 -1.06
CA ILE A 155 -1.79 -17.86 -0.48
C ILE A 155 -1.09 -19.03 -1.17
N SER A 156 -0.54 -19.96 -0.39
CA SER A 156 0.08 -21.18 -0.89
C SER A 156 -0.31 -22.40 -0.06
N TYR A 157 -0.42 -23.54 -0.72
CA TYR A 157 -0.64 -24.83 -0.07
C TYR A 157 0.68 -25.51 0.26
N ALA A 158 0.75 -26.16 1.42
CA ALA A 158 1.87 -27.04 1.78
C ALA A 158 1.42 -28.15 2.73
N ALA A 159 2.05 -29.31 2.64
CA ALA A 159 1.92 -30.41 3.59
C ALA A 159 3.21 -30.54 4.41
N PHE A 160 3.10 -31.07 5.63
CA PHE A 160 4.27 -31.44 6.41
C PHE A 160 4.86 -32.77 5.89
N GLY A 161 6.09 -33.08 6.27
CA GLY A 161 6.86 -34.15 5.62
C GLY A 161 7.63 -35.07 6.54
N ASN A 162 7.27 -35.20 7.82
CA ASN A 162 8.01 -36.09 8.72
C ASN A 162 7.75 -37.54 8.36
N THR A 163 8.77 -38.19 7.81
CA THR A 163 8.70 -39.56 7.31
C THR A 163 9.31 -40.59 8.27
N GLY A 164 9.64 -40.17 9.49
CA GLY A 164 10.22 -41.01 10.54
C GLY A 164 11.46 -40.42 11.19
N GLN A 165 11.81 -39.16 10.90
CA GLN A 165 12.92 -38.47 11.55
C GLN A 165 12.59 -38.13 13.01
N ILE A 166 11.34 -37.73 13.29
CA ILE A 166 10.82 -37.64 14.66
C ILE A 166 9.80 -38.77 14.87
N VAL A 167 10.11 -39.67 15.79
CA VAL A 167 9.22 -40.77 16.18
C VAL A 167 7.97 -40.24 16.91
N PRO A 168 6.85 -40.98 16.90
CA PRO A 168 5.70 -40.64 17.71
C PRO A 168 5.96 -40.89 19.19
N TYR A 169 5.41 -40.02 20.03
CA TYR A 169 5.54 -40.09 21.49
C TYR A 169 4.17 -40.22 22.16
N PHE A 170 4.11 -40.83 23.34
CA PHE A 170 2.96 -40.72 24.23
C PHE A 170 3.43 -40.30 25.62
N ARG A 171 2.52 -39.74 26.42
CA ARG A 171 2.83 -39.35 27.80
C ARG A 171 3.07 -40.60 28.65
N ASN A 172 4.14 -40.59 29.46
CA ASN A 172 4.39 -41.67 30.40
C ASN A 172 3.18 -41.85 31.35
N PRO A 173 2.59 -43.07 31.43
CA PRO A 173 1.40 -43.33 32.24
C PRO A 173 1.68 -43.41 33.75
N ALA A 174 2.95 -43.38 34.17
CA ALA A 174 3.31 -43.35 35.58
C ALA A 174 2.81 -42.06 36.25
N ASP A 175 2.28 -42.18 37.47
CA ASP A 175 1.73 -41.04 38.21
C ASP A 175 2.81 -39.98 38.48
N GLY A 176 2.49 -38.71 38.21
CA GLY A 176 3.42 -37.58 38.32
C GLY A 176 4.51 -37.50 37.24
N ALA A 177 4.54 -38.40 36.26
CA ALA A 177 5.53 -38.38 35.19
C ALA A 177 5.28 -37.22 34.20
N THR A 178 6.37 -36.59 33.75
CA THR A 178 6.35 -35.47 32.78
C THR A 178 7.10 -35.80 31.50
N ASP A 179 7.80 -36.93 31.49
CA ASP A 179 8.52 -37.48 30.35
C ASP A 179 7.58 -38.20 29.37
N LEU A 180 8.15 -38.50 28.21
CA LEU A 180 7.48 -39.18 27.12
C LEU A 180 8.05 -40.58 26.93
N CYS A 181 7.22 -41.43 26.33
CA CYS A 181 7.57 -42.78 25.91
C CYS A 181 7.41 -42.91 24.38
N THR A 182 8.20 -43.79 23.78
CA THR A 182 8.13 -44.11 22.33
C THR A 182 7.36 -45.41 22.07
N ALA A 183 7.11 -45.72 20.80
CA ALA A 183 6.44 -46.96 20.37
C ALA A 183 7.11 -48.25 20.89
N ASP A 184 8.41 -48.22 21.22
CA ASP A 184 9.14 -49.36 21.77
C ASP A 184 9.07 -49.43 23.32
N ASN A 185 8.15 -48.69 23.94
CA ASN A 185 8.00 -48.52 25.39
C ASN A 185 9.25 -47.97 26.09
N ALA A 186 10.12 -47.27 25.36
CA ALA A 186 11.25 -46.56 25.95
C ALA A 186 10.78 -45.22 26.54
N CYS A 187 10.60 -45.19 27.86
CA CYS A 187 10.22 -43.99 28.63
C CYS A 187 11.45 -43.20 29.12
N GLY A 188 11.23 -42.02 29.71
CA GLY A 188 12.29 -41.10 30.15
C GLY A 188 12.73 -40.11 29.06
N GLN A 189 11.99 -39.99 27.96
CA GLN A 189 12.35 -39.10 26.86
C GLN A 189 11.88 -37.66 27.14
N PRO A 190 12.70 -36.63 26.89
CA PRO A 190 12.29 -35.23 27.04
C PRO A 190 11.32 -34.75 25.94
N GLY A 191 11.16 -35.54 24.87
CA GLY A 191 10.47 -35.11 23.65
C GLY A 191 11.35 -34.23 22.76
N PRO A 192 10.88 -33.91 21.54
CA PRO A 192 11.66 -33.10 20.62
C PRO A 192 11.64 -31.63 21.04
N ASN A 193 12.78 -30.95 20.90
CA ASN A 193 12.91 -29.53 21.19
C ASN A 193 12.41 -28.65 20.02
N VAL A 194 12.34 -27.34 20.24
CA VAL A 194 11.79 -26.39 19.25
C VAL A 194 12.62 -26.37 17.96
N ASP A 195 13.94 -26.47 18.04
CA ASP A 195 14.81 -26.47 16.86
C ASP A 195 14.64 -27.76 16.06
N GLU A 196 14.51 -28.91 16.73
CA GLU A 196 14.22 -30.19 16.10
C GLU A 196 12.87 -30.18 15.37
N VAL A 197 11.78 -29.72 16.00
CA VAL A 197 10.46 -29.71 15.35
C VAL A 197 10.34 -28.66 14.24
N THR A 198 11.21 -27.65 14.20
CA THR A 198 11.20 -26.60 13.17
C THR A 198 12.21 -26.83 12.04
N ASP A 199 13.00 -27.91 12.14
CA ASP A 199 13.87 -28.36 11.07
C ASP A 199 13.07 -28.96 9.92
N THR A 200 13.37 -28.50 8.71
CA THR A 200 12.86 -29.05 7.45
C THR A 200 13.26 -30.49 7.21
N HIS A 201 14.40 -30.95 7.74
CA HIS A 201 14.77 -32.36 7.71
C HIS A 201 13.75 -33.23 8.46
N ASN A 202 13.13 -32.66 9.51
CA ASN A 202 12.11 -33.29 10.34
C ASN A 202 10.68 -32.97 9.87
N GLY A 203 10.53 -32.59 8.59
CA GLY A 203 9.23 -32.40 7.96
C GLY A 203 8.56 -31.05 8.21
N ALA A 204 9.22 -30.09 8.87
CA ALA A 204 8.70 -28.74 9.01
C ALA A 204 8.62 -28.03 7.64
N ILE A 205 7.71 -27.07 7.51
CA ILE A 205 7.57 -26.29 6.28
C ILE A 205 8.43 -25.02 6.38
N ALA A 206 9.20 -24.73 5.34
CA ALA A 206 9.96 -23.48 5.22
C ALA A 206 9.37 -22.58 4.13
N VAL A 207 9.21 -21.29 4.48
CA VAL A 207 8.72 -20.26 3.56
C VAL A 207 9.72 -19.10 3.58
N PRO A 208 10.25 -18.65 2.43
CA PRO A 208 11.11 -17.46 2.39
C PRO A 208 10.41 -16.24 2.99
N VAL A 209 11.13 -15.44 3.77
CA VAL A 209 10.60 -14.18 4.30
C VAL A 209 10.46 -13.20 3.14
N GLN A 210 9.25 -12.69 2.94
CA GLN A 210 8.93 -11.75 1.87
C GLN A 210 9.58 -10.39 2.11
N THR A 211 9.93 -9.71 1.01
CA THR A 211 10.40 -8.32 1.06
C THR A 211 9.20 -7.38 1.14
N CYS A 212 9.16 -6.52 2.16
CA CYS A 212 8.08 -5.55 2.32
C CYS A 212 8.38 -4.22 1.61
N PRO A 213 7.34 -3.51 1.13
CA PRO A 213 7.50 -2.19 0.54
C PRO A 213 8.13 -1.20 1.53
N ARG A 214 9.14 -0.46 1.07
CA ARG A 214 9.92 0.46 1.93
C ARG A 214 9.45 1.92 1.89
N ASN A 215 8.73 2.32 0.85
CA ASN A 215 8.31 3.71 0.64
C ASN A 215 6.83 3.89 0.96
N VAL A 216 6.38 3.33 2.08
CA VAL A 216 5.00 3.50 2.56
C VAL A 216 4.94 4.74 3.44
N VAL A 217 3.94 5.58 3.19
CA VAL A 217 3.65 6.78 3.98
C VAL A 217 2.18 6.81 4.41
N ASP A 218 1.92 7.43 5.55
CA ASP A 218 0.57 7.68 6.05
C ASP A 218 -0.11 8.86 5.33
N GLY A 219 -1.32 9.22 5.78
CA GLY A 219 -2.08 10.35 5.24
C GLY A 219 -1.43 11.72 5.43
N ASP A 220 -0.47 11.85 6.34
CA ASP A 220 0.30 13.06 6.63
C ASP A 220 1.68 13.04 5.96
N GLY A 221 1.99 12.00 5.16
CA GLY A 221 3.26 11.83 4.47
C GLY A 221 4.40 11.31 5.36
N ARG A 222 4.11 10.79 6.55
CA ARG A 222 5.13 10.20 7.44
C ARG A 222 5.36 8.75 7.08
N HIS A 223 6.60 8.29 7.24
CA HIS A 223 6.98 6.90 6.95
C HIS A 223 6.23 5.90 7.85
N VAL A 224 5.81 4.78 7.26
CA VAL A 224 5.20 3.65 7.94
C VAL A 224 6.07 2.41 7.74
N ASP A 225 6.56 1.83 8.84
CA ASP A 225 7.29 0.57 8.82
C ASP A 225 6.35 -0.58 8.45
N MET A 226 6.83 -1.47 7.57
CA MET A 226 6.07 -2.63 7.09
C MET A 226 6.81 -3.91 7.45
N PHE A 227 6.16 -4.77 8.22
CA PHE A 227 6.70 -6.03 8.72
C PHE A 227 6.18 -7.22 7.91
N PRO A 228 7.03 -8.23 7.61
CA PRO A 228 6.58 -9.47 6.99
C PRO A 228 5.71 -10.26 7.96
N ARG A 229 4.61 -10.80 7.46
CA ARG A 229 3.60 -11.55 8.21
C ARG A 229 3.38 -12.92 7.59
N LEU A 230 3.11 -13.89 8.45
CA LEU A 230 2.71 -15.22 8.05
C LEU A 230 1.65 -15.76 9.00
N SER A 231 0.60 -16.35 8.44
CA SER A 231 -0.35 -17.18 9.17
C SER A 231 -0.56 -18.50 8.43
N ALA A 232 -0.91 -19.54 9.17
CA ALA A 232 -1.19 -20.86 8.65
C ALA A 232 -2.52 -21.36 9.18
N SER A 233 -3.37 -21.83 8.27
CA SER A 233 -4.67 -22.43 8.59
C SER A 233 -4.68 -23.88 8.15
N VAL A 234 -5.22 -24.78 8.96
CA VAL A 234 -5.34 -26.20 8.59
C VAL A 234 -6.18 -26.33 7.32
N SER A 235 -5.63 -26.99 6.30
CA SER A 235 -6.34 -27.35 5.06
C SER A 235 -6.90 -28.76 5.13
N SER A 236 -6.11 -29.73 5.59
CA SER A 236 -6.53 -31.11 5.77
C SER A 236 -5.75 -31.71 6.93
N VAL A 237 -6.45 -32.45 7.78
CA VAL A 237 -5.85 -33.16 8.92
C VAL A 237 -6.62 -34.44 9.17
N VAL A 238 -5.90 -35.51 9.45
CA VAL A 238 -6.47 -36.73 10.04
C VAL A 238 -5.63 -37.20 11.22
N SER A 239 -6.24 -37.97 12.09
CA SER A 239 -5.64 -38.70 13.21
C SER A 239 -4.94 -39.97 12.71
N GLY A 240 -3.97 -39.76 11.81
CA GLY A 240 -3.25 -40.83 11.14
C GLY A 240 -2.36 -41.63 12.08
N MET A 241 -2.37 -42.96 11.93
CA MET A 241 -1.47 -43.88 12.61
C MET A 241 -1.23 -45.11 11.73
N ARG A 242 0.03 -45.49 11.53
CA ARG A 242 0.38 -46.73 10.86
C ARG A 242 0.43 -47.86 11.88
N LYS A 243 -0.20 -48.98 11.58
CA LYS A 243 -0.25 -50.16 12.45
C LYS A 243 0.05 -51.41 11.63
N ARG A 244 0.66 -52.42 12.25
CA ARG A 244 0.67 -53.78 11.71
C ARG A 244 -0.70 -54.45 11.90
N ASP A 245 -0.89 -55.62 11.30
CA ASP A 245 -2.12 -56.41 11.42
C ASP A 245 -2.45 -56.80 12.87
N ASP A 246 -1.43 -56.88 13.74
CA ASP A 246 -1.58 -57.15 15.17
C ASP A 246 -1.92 -55.91 16.02
N GLY A 247 -2.07 -54.73 15.39
CA GLY A 247 -2.35 -53.46 16.05
C GLY A 247 -1.11 -52.74 16.59
N THR A 248 0.10 -53.30 16.48
CA THR A 248 1.32 -52.63 16.90
C THR A 248 1.64 -51.43 16.01
N ILE A 249 2.05 -50.32 16.64
CA ILE A 249 2.34 -49.08 15.92
C ILE A 249 3.65 -49.19 15.15
N LEU A 250 3.62 -48.67 13.92
CA LEU A 250 4.80 -48.49 13.10
C LEU A 250 5.26 -47.03 13.25
N PRO A 251 6.41 -46.77 13.91
CA PRO A 251 6.85 -45.40 14.19
C PRO A 251 7.30 -44.64 12.93
N GLY A 252 7.78 -45.36 11.92
CA GLY A 252 8.16 -44.78 10.63
C GLY A 252 6.96 -44.45 9.76
N ASN A 253 7.10 -43.46 8.89
CA ASN A 253 6.01 -42.99 8.05
C ASN A 253 6.48 -42.60 6.63
N PRO A 254 6.78 -43.55 5.75
CA PRO A 254 7.36 -43.24 4.44
C PRO A 254 6.37 -42.56 3.47
N GLY A 255 5.11 -42.33 3.87
CA GLY A 255 4.07 -41.87 2.97
C GLY A 255 3.98 -40.36 2.82
N HIS A 256 3.55 -39.95 1.63
CA HIS A 256 3.26 -38.58 1.23
C HIS A 256 1.76 -38.48 0.92
N TYR A 257 0.95 -38.09 1.90
CA TYR A 257 -0.52 -38.23 1.80
C TYR A 257 -1.18 -36.95 1.33
N PHE A 258 -0.79 -35.80 1.89
CA PHE A 258 -1.41 -34.52 1.59
C PHE A 258 -0.56 -33.59 0.71
N ASP A 259 0.52 -34.06 0.10
CA ASP A 259 1.39 -33.24 -0.75
C ASP A 259 0.65 -32.63 -1.96
N ASN A 260 -0.42 -33.28 -2.43
CA ASN A 260 -1.24 -32.79 -3.54
C ASN A 260 -2.70 -32.61 -3.11
N GLN A 261 -3.09 -31.35 -2.88
CA GLN A 261 -4.43 -30.95 -2.44
C GLN A 261 -5.56 -31.60 -3.24
N SER A 262 -5.42 -31.72 -4.57
CA SER A 262 -6.45 -32.29 -5.45
C SER A 262 -6.65 -33.80 -5.29
N ARG A 263 -5.73 -34.48 -4.59
CA ARG A 263 -5.69 -35.94 -4.43
C ARG A 263 -5.68 -36.41 -2.99
N ASN A 264 -5.80 -35.53 -1.99
CA ASN A 264 -5.71 -35.89 -0.57
C ASN A 264 -6.57 -37.11 -0.18
N LEU A 265 -7.84 -37.14 -0.59
CA LEU A 265 -8.74 -38.26 -0.29
C LEU A 265 -8.33 -39.56 -0.99
N VAL A 266 -7.85 -39.48 -2.23
CA VAL A 266 -7.41 -40.66 -3.00
C VAL A 266 -6.12 -41.23 -2.41
N ALA A 267 -5.14 -40.38 -2.14
CA ALA A 267 -3.88 -40.78 -1.53
C ALA A 267 -4.08 -41.38 -0.13
N LEU A 268 -4.97 -40.80 0.68
CA LEU A 268 -5.27 -41.33 2.02
C LEU A 268 -6.02 -42.67 1.97
N SER A 269 -7.05 -42.80 1.13
CA SER A 269 -7.86 -44.03 1.04
C SER A 269 -7.08 -45.26 0.55
N GLN A 270 -6.00 -45.05 -0.19
CA GLN A 270 -5.12 -46.11 -0.69
C GLN A 270 -3.89 -46.34 0.22
N SER A 271 -3.82 -45.62 1.34
CA SER A 271 -2.70 -45.71 2.28
C SER A 271 -2.88 -46.80 3.33
N ASP A 272 -1.79 -47.09 4.02
CA ASP A 272 -1.72 -47.94 5.22
C ASP A 272 -1.93 -47.15 6.52
N VAL A 273 -2.41 -45.90 6.43
CA VAL A 273 -2.70 -45.04 7.58
C VAL A 273 -4.11 -45.31 8.07
N SER A 274 -4.23 -45.80 9.31
CA SER A 274 -5.50 -45.87 10.02
C SER A 274 -5.93 -44.48 10.52
N ILE A 275 -7.24 -44.21 10.49
CA ILE A 275 -7.84 -42.98 11.03
C ILE A 275 -8.37 -43.29 12.43
N ASN A 276 -7.93 -42.54 13.43
CA ASN A 276 -8.24 -42.80 14.85
C ASN A 276 -8.97 -41.62 15.50
N ARG A 277 -8.93 -41.46 16.83
CA ARG A 277 -9.49 -40.28 17.49
C ARG A 277 -8.52 -39.11 17.41
N LEU A 278 -9.00 -37.97 16.94
CA LEU A 278 -8.21 -36.74 16.85
C LEU A 278 -8.28 -35.99 18.19
N GLY A 279 -7.13 -35.85 18.85
CA GLY A 279 -6.99 -35.05 20.08
C GLY A 279 -6.84 -33.55 19.80
N GLY A 280 -6.43 -33.18 18.58
CA GLY A 280 -6.26 -31.80 18.14
C GLY A 280 -5.00 -31.62 17.30
N SER A 281 -4.79 -30.40 16.80
CA SER A 281 -3.57 -30.01 16.10
C SER A 281 -3.07 -28.66 16.61
N VAL A 282 -1.76 -28.55 16.81
CA VAL A 282 -1.09 -27.29 17.17
C VAL A 282 -0.19 -26.89 16.01
N LEU A 283 -0.26 -25.62 15.61
CA LEU A 283 0.64 -25.02 14.63
C LEU A 283 1.49 -23.97 15.33
N GLN A 284 2.79 -23.98 15.07
CA GLN A 284 3.73 -22.99 15.56
C GLN A 284 4.49 -22.39 14.39
N ILE A 285 4.52 -21.06 14.34
CA ILE A 285 5.23 -20.28 13.32
C ILE A 285 6.35 -19.52 14.01
N ARG A 286 7.56 -19.60 13.46
CA ARG A 286 8.71 -18.80 13.92
C ARG A 286 9.54 -18.35 12.74
N GLN A 287 10.32 -17.30 12.93
CA GLN A 287 11.39 -16.96 12.00
C GLN A 287 12.65 -17.75 12.37
N ALA A 288 13.40 -18.21 11.37
CA ALA A 288 14.71 -18.80 11.56
C ALA A 288 15.70 -17.75 12.10
N ALA A 289 16.77 -18.21 12.76
CA ALA A 289 17.75 -17.33 13.40
C ALA A 289 18.46 -16.37 12.42
N ASP A 290 18.54 -16.74 11.14
CA ASP A 290 19.10 -15.91 10.07
C ASP A 290 18.14 -14.83 9.56
N GLY A 291 16.89 -14.82 10.01
CA GLY A 291 15.84 -13.90 9.57
C GLY A 291 15.35 -14.15 8.13
N ALA A 292 15.85 -15.15 7.42
CA ALA A 292 15.60 -15.33 5.98
C ALA A 292 14.41 -16.26 5.69
N THR A 293 14.07 -17.14 6.62
CA THR A 293 12.97 -18.10 6.44
C THR A 293 12.00 -18.12 7.62
N TRP A 294 10.71 -18.22 7.31
CA TRP A 294 9.70 -18.67 8.24
C TRP A 294 9.73 -20.20 8.33
N ARG A 295 9.58 -20.73 9.54
CA ARG A 295 9.42 -22.15 9.83
C ARG A 295 8.05 -22.37 10.43
N ILE A 296 7.31 -23.31 9.85
CA ILE A 296 6.01 -23.77 10.35
C ILE A 296 6.21 -25.19 10.82
N ALA A 297 5.96 -25.42 12.10
CA ALA A 297 5.97 -26.73 12.73
C ALA A 297 4.58 -27.07 13.25
N ALA A 298 4.30 -28.37 13.40
CA ALA A 298 3.02 -28.83 13.88
C ALA A 298 3.11 -30.06 14.77
N MET A 299 2.10 -30.22 15.62
CA MET A 299 1.85 -31.44 16.37
C MET A 299 0.39 -31.87 16.20
N VAL A 300 0.15 -33.16 15.97
CA VAL A 300 -1.18 -33.77 15.90
C VAL A 300 -1.30 -34.82 16.99
N GLY A 301 -2.34 -34.68 17.81
CA GLY A 301 -2.71 -35.67 18.81
C GLY A 301 -3.59 -36.76 18.20
N THR A 302 -3.18 -38.02 18.33
CA THR A 302 -3.89 -39.18 17.80
C THR A 302 -4.04 -40.23 18.90
N GLU A 303 -5.27 -40.58 19.27
CA GLU A 303 -5.54 -41.63 20.27
C GLU A 303 -5.97 -42.92 19.59
N ASP A 304 -5.28 -44.03 19.88
CA ASP A 304 -5.68 -45.36 19.46
C ASP A 304 -6.89 -45.84 20.29
N THR A 305 -7.95 -46.30 19.64
CA THR A 305 -9.18 -46.78 20.31
C THR A 305 -9.05 -48.18 20.93
N GLY A 306 -7.90 -48.85 20.78
CA GLY A 306 -7.63 -50.14 21.42
C GLY A 306 -7.56 -50.05 22.95
N VAL A 307 -7.77 -51.19 23.64
CA VAL A 307 -7.77 -51.27 25.13
C VAL A 307 -6.40 -50.94 25.73
N ALA A 308 -5.32 -51.13 24.97
CA ALA A 308 -3.95 -50.73 25.32
C ALA A 308 -3.50 -49.45 24.57
N GLY A 309 -4.45 -48.68 24.02
CA GLY A 309 -4.17 -47.50 23.23
C GLY A 309 -3.62 -46.36 24.08
N HIS A 310 -2.63 -45.65 23.52
CA HIS A 310 -2.07 -44.44 24.12
C HIS A 310 -2.49 -43.20 23.32
N PRO A 311 -2.52 -42.01 23.96
CA PRO A 311 -2.62 -40.73 23.25
C PRO A 311 -1.25 -40.37 22.67
N TRP A 312 -1.12 -40.53 21.35
CA TRP A 312 0.11 -40.27 20.62
C TRP A 312 0.21 -38.82 20.16
N GLN A 313 1.45 -38.34 20.11
CA GLN A 313 1.87 -37.03 19.63
C GLN A 313 2.72 -37.26 18.38
N TYR A 314 2.22 -36.80 17.23
CA TYR A 314 2.93 -36.82 15.96
C TYR A 314 3.40 -35.42 15.60
N TYR A 315 4.69 -35.26 15.32
CA TYR A 315 5.26 -33.98 14.92
C TYR A 315 5.41 -33.92 13.40
N ASN A 316 5.01 -32.79 12.80
CA ASN A 316 5.05 -32.54 11.35
C ASN A 316 4.53 -33.69 10.47
N PRO A 317 3.38 -34.32 10.77
CA PRO A 317 2.97 -35.51 10.04
C PRO A 317 2.49 -35.21 8.60
N PRO A 318 2.77 -36.08 7.61
CA PRO A 318 2.39 -35.91 6.19
C PRO A 318 0.90 -36.07 5.88
N TRP A 319 0.10 -36.36 6.91
CA TRP A 319 -1.37 -36.30 6.88
C TRP A 319 -1.90 -35.04 7.59
N LEU A 320 -1.08 -33.98 7.61
CA LEU A 320 -1.47 -32.62 7.95
C LEU A 320 -0.99 -31.70 6.82
N SER A 321 -1.87 -30.82 6.37
CA SER A 321 -1.54 -29.76 5.42
C SER A 321 -2.21 -28.44 5.79
N VAL A 322 -1.63 -27.35 5.29
CA VAL A 322 -1.99 -25.97 5.64
C VAL A 322 -2.13 -25.08 4.42
N MET A 323 -3.00 -24.08 4.54
CA MET A 323 -2.99 -22.89 3.71
C MET A 323 -2.14 -21.84 4.41
N ILE A 324 -1.05 -21.46 3.76
CA ILE A 324 -0.12 -20.43 4.22
C ILE A 324 -0.54 -19.12 3.59
N THR A 325 -0.72 -18.10 4.42
CA THR A 325 -1.02 -16.74 3.98
C THR A 325 0.13 -15.83 4.38
N THR A 326 0.75 -15.15 3.41
CA THR A 326 1.84 -14.19 3.64
C THR A 326 1.45 -12.81 3.14
N TRP A 327 1.80 -11.77 3.89
CA TRP A 327 1.55 -10.37 3.53
C TRP A 327 2.50 -9.46 4.30
N CYS A 328 2.55 -8.17 3.99
CA CYS A 328 3.22 -7.18 4.83
C CYS A 328 2.19 -6.34 5.54
N SER A 329 2.44 -5.99 6.82
CA SER A 329 1.56 -5.14 7.61
C SER A 329 2.37 -4.18 8.47
N SER A 330 1.80 -3.02 8.79
CA SER A 330 2.34 -2.09 9.79
C SER A 330 2.23 -2.62 11.23
N VAL A 331 1.62 -3.79 11.42
CA VAL A 331 1.56 -4.51 12.69
C VAL A 331 2.59 -5.64 12.66
N GLU A 332 3.39 -5.75 13.71
CA GLU A 332 4.39 -6.82 13.84
C GLU A 332 3.77 -8.22 13.92
N GLN A 333 4.56 -9.23 13.56
CA GLN A 333 4.20 -10.62 13.80
C GLN A 333 4.18 -10.87 15.32
N PRO A 334 3.14 -11.53 15.87
CA PRO A 334 3.13 -11.93 17.27
C PRO A 334 4.37 -12.78 17.59
N GLN A 335 5.14 -12.37 18.59
CA GLN A 335 6.25 -13.18 19.08
C GLN A 335 5.72 -14.22 20.08
N PRO A 336 6.20 -15.47 20.01
CA PRO A 336 5.82 -16.53 20.95
C PRO A 336 6.33 -16.29 22.38
#